data_AF-A0A218U8M1-F1
#
_entry.id   AF-A0A218U8M1-F1
#
_cell.length_a   1.000
_cell.length_b   1.000
_cell.length_c   1.000
_cell.angle_alpha   90.00
_cell.angle_beta   90.00
_cell.angle_gamma   90.00
#
_symmetry.space_group_name_H-M   'P 1'
#
loop_
_entity.id
_entity.type
_entity.pdbx_description
1 polymer ?
#
loop_
_entity_poly.entity_id
_entity_poly.type
_entity_poly.pdbx_seq_one_letter_code
_entity_poly.pdbx_strand_id
1 'polypeptide(L)'
;MLSDLNRVDFANVQEQAAWVCRCEARVVQRLEQDFKATLGQQHSLEQWAAWLDAVVARVLRPHLGTPGLPRAAKLFLLKWSFYSSMVIRDLTLRSAASFGSFHLIRLLYDEYMYYLVEQRVARARGTCPIAVMGE
;
A
#
# COMPACT_ATOMS: atom_id res chain seq x y z
N MET A 1 -17.64 -7.02 -4.53
CA MET A 1 -16.35 -6.38 -4.16
C MET A 1 -16.29 -4.93 -4.61
N LEU A 2 -16.22 -4.62 -5.91
CA LEU A 2 -16.11 -3.23 -6.38
C LEU A 2 -17.27 -2.32 -5.94
N SER A 3 -18.50 -2.85 -5.91
CA SER A 3 -19.68 -2.14 -5.38
C SER A 3 -19.54 -1.73 -3.91
N ASP A 4 -18.96 -2.60 -3.08
CA ASP A 4 -18.73 -2.32 -1.67
C ASP A 4 -17.58 -1.32 -1.50
N LEU A 5 -16.52 -1.46 -2.29
CA LEU A 5 -15.41 -0.50 -2.31
C LEU A 5 -15.88 0.90 -2.67
N ASN A 6 -16.78 1.03 -3.65
CA ASN A 6 -17.32 2.33 -4.07
C ASN A 6 -18.21 3.00 -3.00
N ARG A 7 -18.61 2.29 -1.94
CA ARG A 7 -19.32 2.86 -0.80
C ARG A 7 -18.37 3.44 0.25
N VAL A 8 -17.07 3.16 0.15
CA VAL A 8 -16.07 3.69 1.10
C VAL A 8 -15.99 5.21 0.95
N ASP A 9 -15.96 5.92 2.08
CA ASP A 9 -15.76 7.37 2.09
C ASP A 9 -14.28 7.72 1.89
N PHE A 10 -13.82 7.63 0.64
CA PHE A 10 -12.44 7.93 0.27
C PHE A 10 -12.04 9.38 0.51
N ALA A 11 -13.00 10.32 0.54
CA ALA A 11 -12.70 11.72 0.87
C ALA A 11 -12.23 11.83 2.33
N ASN A 12 -12.99 11.24 3.26
CA ASN A 12 -12.62 11.18 4.67
C ASN A 12 -11.34 10.36 4.91
N VAL A 13 -11.19 9.20 4.25
CA VAL A 13 -9.95 8.41 4.32
C VAL A 13 -8.75 9.24 3.85
N GLN A 14 -8.87 9.97 2.73
CA GLN A 14 -7.79 10.80 2.20
C GLN A 14 -7.47 11.97 3.14
N GLU A 15 -8.47 12.64 3.69
CA GLU A 15 -8.30 13.75 4.63
C GLU A 15 -7.53 13.30 5.88
N GLN A 16 -7.96 12.20 6.51
CA GLN A 16 -7.29 11.65 7.68
C GLN A 16 -5.86 11.18 7.36
N ALA A 17 -5.62 10.56 6.21
CA ALA A 17 -4.30 10.10 5.79
C ALA A 17 -3.34 11.28 5.52
N ALA A 18 -3.86 12.35 4.92
CA ALA A 18 -3.11 13.58 4.70
C ALA A 18 -2.78 14.27 6.04
N TRP A 19 -3.74 14.33 6.96
CA TRP A 19 -3.56 14.95 8.28
C TRP A 19 -2.56 14.19 9.16
N VAL A 20 -2.74 12.88 9.32
CA VAL A 20 -1.97 12.06 10.27
C VAL A 20 -0.62 11.65 9.68
N CYS A 21 -0.61 11.11 8.47
CA CYS A 21 0.59 10.48 7.90
C CYS A 21 1.23 11.32 6.78
N ARG A 22 0.72 12.52 6.48
CA ARG A 22 1.20 13.35 5.36
C ARG A 22 1.21 12.57 4.05
N CYS A 23 0.17 11.78 3.81
CA CYS A 23 0.00 11.10 2.52
C CYS A 23 -0.28 12.14 1.43
N GLU A 24 0.44 12.04 0.31
CA GLU A 24 0.23 12.95 -0.82
C GLU A 24 -1.07 12.58 -1.54
N ALA A 25 -1.97 13.54 -1.67
CA ALA A 25 -3.29 13.37 -2.30
C ALA A 25 -3.21 12.67 -3.66
N ARG A 26 -2.28 13.08 -4.53
CA ARG A 26 -2.12 12.53 -5.87
C ARG A 26 -1.70 11.06 -5.87
N VAL A 27 -0.84 10.66 -4.93
CA VAL A 27 -0.41 9.26 -4.79
C VAL A 27 -1.58 8.41 -4.32
N VAL A 28 -2.30 8.88 -3.30
CA VAL A 28 -3.47 8.19 -2.73
C VAL A 28 -4.57 8.01 -3.78
N GLN A 29 -4.94 9.08 -4.49
CA GLN A 29 -5.97 9.03 -5.53
C GLN A 29 -5.60 8.07 -6.65
N ARG A 30 -4.33 8.04 -7.05
CA ARG A 30 -3.86 7.09 -8.06
C ARG A 30 -3.94 5.64 -7.55
N LEU A 31 -3.53 5.39 -6.31
CA LEU A 31 -3.64 4.05 -5.71
C LEU A 31 -5.09 3.58 -5.65
N GLU A 32 -6.01 4.46 -5.27
CA GLU A 32 -7.45 4.17 -5.27
C GLU A 32 -7.97 3.83 -6.68
N GLN A 33 -7.65 4.67 -7.67
CA GLN A 33 -8.06 4.48 -9.06
C GLN A 33 -7.51 3.18 -9.64
N ASP A 34 -6.21 2.92 -9.46
CA ASP A 34 -5.55 1.71 -9.92
C ASP A 34 -6.21 0.48 -9.24
N PHE A 35 -6.39 0.51 -7.91
CA PHE A 35 -7.00 -0.59 -7.17
C PHE A 35 -8.43 -0.89 -7.64
N LYS A 36 -9.26 0.15 -7.87
CA LYS A 36 -10.61 0.00 -8.43
C LYS A 36 -10.59 -0.62 -9.82
N ALA A 37 -9.68 -0.18 -10.69
CA ALA A 37 -9.54 -0.71 -12.04
C ALA A 37 -9.13 -2.19 -12.03
N THR A 38 -8.10 -2.53 -11.25
CA THR A 38 -7.58 -3.90 -11.10
C THR A 38 -8.65 -4.84 -10.54
N LEU A 39 -9.44 -4.38 -9.57
CA LEU A 39 -10.56 -5.14 -8.99
C LEU A 39 -11.71 -5.36 -10.00
N GLY A 40 -11.97 -4.38 -10.88
CA GLY A 40 -13.00 -4.48 -11.91
C GLY A 40 -12.62 -5.36 -13.11
N GLN A 41 -11.33 -5.48 -13.41
CA GLN A 41 -10.81 -6.19 -14.58
C GLN A 41 -10.45 -7.66 -14.32
N GLN A 42 -10.75 -8.21 -13.14
CA GLN A 42 -10.42 -9.61 -12.76
C GLN A 42 -8.96 -9.99 -13.00
N HIS A 43 -8.03 -9.14 -12.57
CA HIS A 43 -6.58 -9.38 -12.74
C HIS A 43 -6.12 -10.65 -12.03
N SER A 44 -5.12 -11.31 -12.63
CA SER A 44 -4.41 -12.45 -12.04
C SER A 44 -3.55 -12.01 -10.85
N LEU A 45 -3.15 -12.97 -10.00
CA LEU A 45 -2.32 -12.70 -8.84
C LEU A 45 -0.97 -12.06 -9.24
N GLU A 46 -0.40 -12.47 -10.36
CA GLU A 46 0.85 -11.94 -10.91
C GLU A 46 0.69 -10.48 -11.33
N GLN A 47 -0.45 -10.12 -11.91
CA GLN A 47 -0.76 -8.73 -12.27
C GLN A 47 -0.92 -7.85 -11.01
N TRP A 48 -1.56 -8.37 -9.97
CA TRP A 48 -1.62 -7.69 -8.67
C TRP A 48 -0.22 -7.49 -8.06
N ALA A 49 0.63 -8.53 -8.10
CA ALA A 49 1.99 -8.47 -7.60
C ALA A 49 2.83 -7.44 -8.38
N ALA A 50 2.72 -7.41 -9.71
CA ALA A 50 3.39 -6.44 -10.56
C ALA A 50 2.93 -5.00 -10.27
N TRP A 51 1.64 -4.79 -10.00
CA TRP A 51 1.14 -3.47 -9.59
C TRP A 51 1.74 -3.02 -8.26
N LEU A 52 1.78 -3.90 -7.24
CA LEU A 52 2.38 -3.58 -5.94
C LEU A 52 3.88 -3.26 -6.07
N ASP A 53 4.64 -4.02 -6.87
CA ASP A 53 6.05 -3.71 -7.17
C ASP A 53 6.19 -2.34 -7.83
N ALA A 54 5.35 -2.02 -8.81
CA ALA A 54 5.35 -0.71 -9.46
C ALA A 54 5.05 0.44 -8.48
N VAL A 55 4.17 0.23 -7.50
CA VAL A 55 3.91 1.19 -6.42
C VAL A 55 5.16 1.42 -5.57
N VAL A 56 5.80 0.35 -5.09
CA VAL A 56 7.03 0.44 -4.28
C VAL A 56 8.15 1.13 -5.08
N ALA A 57 8.35 0.71 -6.33
CA ALA A 57 9.35 1.30 -7.21
C ALA A 57 9.12 2.80 -7.39
N ARG A 58 7.88 3.23 -7.62
CA ARG A 58 7.53 4.65 -7.79
C ARG A 58 7.81 5.47 -6.54
N VAL A 59 7.44 4.97 -5.37
CA VAL A 59 7.61 5.70 -4.10
C VAL A 59 9.07 5.77 -3.67
N LEU A 60 9.84 4.70 -3.85
CA LEU A 60 11.23 4.65 -3.39
C LEU A 60 12.24 5.23 -4.39
N ARG A 61 11.86 5.35 -5.67
CA ARG A 61 12.74 5.88 -6.74
C ARG A 61 13.47 7.17 -6.37
N PRO A 62 12.82 8.21 -5.79
CA PRO A 62 13.49 9.46 -5.45
C PRO A 62 14.55 9.34 -4.35
N HIS A 63 14.51 8.25 -3.57
CA HIS A 63 15.39 8.03 -2.44
C HIS A 63 16.54 7.05 -2.74
N LEU A 64 16.53 6.41 -3.92
CA LEU A 64 17.60 5.47 -4.31
C LEU A 64 18.96 6.17 -4.33
N GLY A 65 19.98 5.50 -3.78
CA GLY A 65 21.33 6.07 -3.65
C GLY A 65 21.49 7.15 -2.58
N THR A 66 20.42 7.52 -1.88
CA THR A 66 20.47 8.48 -0.77
C THR A 66 20.55 7.76 0.58
N PRO A 67 21.19 8.36 1.61
CA PRO A 67 21.17 7.79 2.96
C PRO A 67 19.77 7.79 3.59
N GLY A 68 18.82 8.56 3.01
CA GLY A 68 17.43 8.61 3.46
C GLY A 68 16.56 7.42 3.04
N LEU A 69 17.06 6.51 2.19
CA LEU A 69 16.26 5.40 1.67
C LEU A 69 15.62 4.52 2.75
N PRO A 70 16.34 4.03 3.78
CA PRO A 70 15.73 3.17 4.80
C PRO A 70 14.61 3.89 5.57
N ARG A 71 14.81 5.18 5.88
CA ARG A 71 13.80 6.00 6.54
C ARG A 71 12.57 6.20 5.66
N ALA A 72 12.76 6.49 4.38
CA ALA A 72 11.68 6.66 3.42
C ALA A 72 10.87 5.35 3.24
N ALA A 73 11.56 4.21 3.19
CA ALA A 73 10.95 2.88 3.13
C ALA A 73 10.06 2.58 4.34
N LYS A 74 10.58 2.78 5.57
CA LYS A 74 9.80 2.61 6.80
C LYS A 74 8.59 3.53 6.84
N LEU A 75 8.77 4.80 6.45
CA LEU A 75 7.69 5.77 6.39
C LEU A 75 6.64 5.41 5.35
N PHE A 76 7.03 4.84 4.21
CA PHE A 76 6.10 4.33 3.21
C PHE A 76 5.25 3.19 3.76
N LEU A 77 5.85 2.19 4.43
CA LEU A 77 5.12 1.09 5.05
C LEU A 77 4.15 1.58 6.15
N LEU A 78 4.55 2.60 6.93
CA LEU A 78 3.65 3.25 7.90
C LEU A 78 2.45 3.90 7.21
N LYS A 79 2.68 4.68 6.15
CA LYS A 79 1.63 5.34 5.36
C LYS A 79 0.69 4.32 4.71
N TRP A 80 1.26 3.27 4.11
CA TRP A 80 0.52 2.14 3.56
C TRP A 80 -0.40 1.55 4.61
N SER A 81 0.16 1.16 5.76
CA SER A 81 -0.58 0.50 6.83
C SER A 81 -1.70 1.36 7.39
N PHE A 82 -1.44 2.65 7.60
CA PHE A 82 -2.46 3.56 8.10
C PHE A 82 -3.61 3.73 7.10
N TYR A 83 -3.29 4.02 5.83
CA TYR A 83 -4.28 4.30 4.80
C TYR A 83 -5.24 3.13 4.57
N SER A 84 -4.70 1.94 4.34
CA SER A 84 -5.48 0.73 4.12
C SER A 84 -6.25 0.30 5.38
N SER A 85 -5.74 0.53 6.59
CA SER A 85 -6.49 0.27 7.83
C SER A 85 -7.74 1.14 7.93
N MET A 86 -7.71 2.39 7.45
CA MET A 86 -8.89 3.23 7.38
C MET A 86 -9.91 2.74 6.36
N VAL A 87 -9.45 2.24 5.20
CA VAL A 87 -10.33 1.62 4.20
C VAL A 87 -11.01 0.38 4.78
N ILE A 88 -10.25 -0.51 5.44
CA ILE A 88 -10.79 -1.71 6.10
C ILE A 88 -11.78 -1.33 7.21
N ARG A 89 -11.47 -0.33 8.03
CA ARG A 89 -12.37 0.18 9.08
C ARG A 89 -13.71 0.64 8.50
N ASP A 90 -13.68 1.40 7.41
CA ASP A 90 -14.92 1.90 6.78
C ASP A 90 -15.76 0.76 6.19
N LEU A 91 -15.11 -0.24 5.57
CA LEU A 91 -15.76 -1.47 5.12
C LEU A 91 -16.40 -2.27 6.27
N THR A 92 -15.72 -2.35 7.43
CA THR A 92 -16.27 -2.97 8.64
C THR A 92 -17.52 -2.23 9.13
N LEU A 93 -17.44 -0.90 9.26
CA LEU A 93 -18.55 -0.07 9.75
C LEU A 93 -19.79 -0.12 8.86
N ARG A 94 -19.59 -0.35 7.56
CA ARG A 94 -20.67 -0.51 6.58
C ARG A 94 -21.20 -1.94 6.46
N SER A 95 -20.64 -2.89 7.21
CA SER A 95 -20.96 -4.31 7.09
C SER A 95 -20.91 -4.81 5.64
N ALA A 96 -19.84 -4.42 4.92
CA ALA A 96 -19.68 -4.77 3.52
C ALA A 96 -19.74 -6.29 3.32
N ALA A 97 -20.56 -6.77 2.39
CA ALA A 97 -20.71 -8.21 2.12
C ALA A 97 -19.38 -8.86 1.69
N SER A 98 -18.51 -8.10 1.03
CA SER A 98 -17.18 -8.55 0.64
C SER A 98 -16.05 -8.20 1.63
N PHE A 99 -16.38 -7.82 2.87
CA PHE A 99 -15.39 -7.49 3.91
C PHE A 99 -14.34 -8.59 4.09
N GLY A 100 -14.75 -9.86 4.18
CA GLY A 100 -13.82 -10.98 4.35
C GLY A 100 -12.77 -11.06 3.25
N SER A 101 -13.18 -10.86 1.98
CA SER A 101 -12.26 -10.84 0.84
C SER A 101 -11.28 -9.65 0.89
N PHE A 102 -11.75 -8.46 1.25
CA PHE A 102 -10.87 -7.30 1.43
C PHE A 102 -9.89 -7.49 2.60
N HIS A 103 -10.31 -8.16 3.66
CA HIS A 103 -9.44 -8.47 4.79
C HIS A 103 -8.31 -9.44 4.38
N LEU A 104 -8.62 -10.48 3.60
CA LEU A 104 -7.61 -11.39 3.05
C LEU A 104 -6.64 -10.67 2.10
N ILE A 105 -7.15 -9.80 1.23
CA ILE A 105 -6.32 -8.96 0.34
C ILE A 105 -5.38 -8.09 1.17
N ARG A 106 -5.88 -7.44 2.23
CA ARG A 106 -5.08 -6.61 3.14
C ARG A 106 -3.94 -7.40 3.77
N LEU A 107 -4.23 -8.58 4.35
CA LEU A 107 -3.21 -9.42 4.98
C LEU A 107 -2.11 -9.81 3.98
N LEU A 108 -2.51 -10.27 2.79
CA LEU A 108 -1.56 -10.65 1.73
C LEU A 108 -0.70 -9.45 1.29
N TYR A 109 -1.32 -8.30 1.04
CA TYR A 109 -0.59 -7.15 0.51
C TYR A 109 0.34 -6.54 1.53
N ASP A 110 0.05 -6.68 2.82
CA ASP A 110 0.94 -6.19 3.88
C ASP A 110 2.24 -6.96 3.91
N GLU A 111 2.15 -8.29 3.93
CA GLU A 111 3.32 -9.16 3.86
C GLU A 111 4.08 -8.94 2.54
N TYR A 112 3.38 -8.80 1.42
CA TYR A 112 4.03 -8.62 0.13
C TYR A 112 4.68 -7.24 -0.04
N MET A 113 4.03 -6.16 0.40
CA MET A 113 4.62 -4.82 0.43
C MET A 113 5.84 -4.78 1.34
N TYR A 114 5.75 -5.43 2.50
CA TYR A 114 6.85 -5.57 3.42
C TYR A 114 8.06 -6.23 2.72
N TYR A 115 7.85 -7.40 2.12
CA TYR A 115 8.84 -8.13 1.34
C TYR A 115 9.46 -7.28 0.21
N LEU A 116 8.64 -6.62 -0.61
CA LEU A 116 9.11 -5.81 -1.73
C LEU A 116 10.00 -4.65 -1.27
N VAL A 117 9.61 -3.97 -0.20
CA VAL A 117 10.35 -2.84 0.38
C VAL A 117 11.69 -3.32 0.95
N GLU A 118 11.69 -4.43 1.70
CA GLU A 118 12.89 -5.03 2.26
C GLU A 118 13.90 -5.39 1.15
N GLN A 119 13.45 -6.06 0.09
CA GLN A 119 14.27 -6.41 -1.07
C GLN A 119 14.87 -5.18 -1.74
N ARG A 120 14.09 -4.09 -1.88
CA ARG A 120 14.55 -2.83 -2.50
C ARG A 120 15.66 -2.18 -1.69
N VAL A 121 15.50 -2.11 -0.38
CA VAL A 121 16.46 -1.49 0.53
C VAL A 121 17.73 -2.33 0.62
N ALA A 122 17.61 -3.65 0.76
CA ALA A 122 18.74 -4.58 0.79
C ALA A 122 19.59 -4.49 -0.47
N ARG A 123 18.94 -4.53 -1.64
CA ARG A 123 19.63 -4.38 -2.93
C ARG A 123 20.36 -3.06 -3.05
N ALA A 124 19.76 -1.96 -2.57
CA ALA A 124 20.39 -0.64 -2.60
C ALA A 124 21.57 -0.51 -1.62
N ARG A 125 21.58 -1.26 -0.52
CA ARG A 125 22.67 -1.29 0.48
C ARG A 125 23.74 -2.34 0.20
N GLY A 126 23.50 -3.26 -0.73
CA GLY A 126 24.38 -4.41 -0.96
C GLY A 126 24.38 -5.41 0.20
N THR A 127 23.30 -5.46 0.99
CA THR A 127 23.15 -6.37 2.14
C THR A 127 22.10 -7.43 1.86
N CYS A 128 22.02 -8.46 2.71
CA CYS A 128 20.90 -9.39 2.66
C CYS A 128 19.60 -8.74 3.18
N PRO A 129 18.42 -9.11 2.65
CA PRO A 129 17.11 -8.65 3.13
C PRO A 129 16.93 -8.76 4.64
N ILE A 130 17.27 -9.91 5.21
CA ILE A 130 17.15 -10.18 6.66
C ILE A 130 17.96 -9.21 7.54
N ALA A 131 19.03 -8.59 7.02
CA ALA A 131 19.83 -7.63 7.77
C ALA A 131 19.24 -6.20 7.77
N VAL A 132 18.25 -5.90 6.92
CA VAL A 132 17.62 -4.57 6.83
C VAL A 132 16.64 -4.32 7.98
N MET A 133 16.12 -5.40 8.57
CA MET A 133 15.05 -5.42 9.56
C MET A 133 15.48 -5.12 11.01
N GLY A 134 16.78 -5.16 11.30
CA GLY A 134 17.32 -5.00 12.66
C GLY A 134 17.67 -3.56 13.05
N GLU A 135 17.50 -2.59 12.14
CA GLU A 135 17.79 -1.16 12.36
C GLU A 135 16.51 -0.33 12.47
#